data_AF-A0A932JAA5-F1
#
_entry.id   AF-A0A932JAA5-F1
#
_cell.length_a   1.000
_cell.length_b   1.000
_cell.length_c   1.000
_cell.angle_alpha   90.00
_cell.angle_beta   90.00
_cell.angle_gamma   90.00
#
_symmetry.space_group_name_H-M   'P 1'
#
loop_
_entity.id
_entity.type
_entity.pdbx_description
1 polymer ?
#
loop_
_entity_poly.entity_id
_entity_poly.type
_entity_poly.pdbx_seq_one_letter_code
_entity_poly.pdbx_strand_id
1 'polypeptide(L)' 'MSDQYKYILDESKLPKAWYNINADLPVPPQPVLHPGTMEPVTPDFL' A
#
# COMPACT_ATOMS: atom_id res chain seq x y z
N MET A 1 32.73 -19.84 -4.25
CA MET A 1 31.55 -20.60 -4.67
C MET A 1 30.35 -19.91 -4.04
N SER A 2 29.53 -19.21 -4.83
CA SER A 2 28.32 -18.55 -4.33
C SER A 2 27.15 -19.52 -4.49
N ASP A 3 26.65 -20.06 -3.37
CA ASP A 3 25.46 -20.91 -3.40
C ASP A 3 24.24 -20.04 -3.72
N GLN A 4 23.58 -20.34 -4.85
CA GLN A 4 22.39 -19.64 -5.29
C GLN A 4 21.16 -20.51 -5.01
N TYR A 5 20.29 -20.03 -4.13
CA TYR A 5 19.05 -20.72 -3.76
C TYR A 5 17.86 -20.08 -4.46
N LYS A 6 17.01 -20.90 -5.07
CA LYS A 6 15.75 -20.49 -5.71
C LYS A 6 14.59 -21.26 -5.11
N TYR A 7 13.55 -20.54 -4.70
CA TYR A 7 12.28 -21.12 -4.25
C TYR A 7 11.19 -20.73 -5.24
N ILE A 8 10.39 -21.71 -5.67
CA ILE A 8 9.24 -21.49 -6.55
C ILE A 8 7.98 -21.59 -5.71
N LEU A 9 7.13 -20.57 -5.79
CA LEU A 9 5.83 -20.56 -5.15
C LEU A 9 4.82 -21.25 -6.08
N ASP A 10 4.07 -22.20 -5.54
CA ASP A 10 2.97 -22.84 -6.24
C ASP A 10 1.79 -21.87 -6.39
N GLU A 11 1.08 -21.91 -7.52
CA GLU A 11 -0.04 -21.01 -7.81
C GLU A 11 -1.19 -21.12 -6.79
N SER A 12 -1.42 -22.31 -6.23
CA SER A 12 -2.42 -22.53 -5.18
C SER A 12 -2.15 -21.74 -3.90
N LYS A 13 -0.90 -21.28 -3.71
CA LYS A 13 -0.45 -20.49 -2.57
C LYS A 13 -0.39 -19.00 -2.85
N LEU A 14 -0.85 -18.56 -4.03
CA LEU A 14 -0.92 -17.13 -4.32
C LEU A 14 -1.85 -16.44 -3.32
N PRO A 15 -1.44 -15.27 -2.78
CA PRO A 15 -2.30 -14.46 -1.94
C PRO A 15 -3.59 -14.10 -2.67
N LYS A 16 -4.71 -14.19 -1.97
CA LYS A 16 -6.05 -13.89 -2.52
C LYS A 16 -6.54 -12.49 -2.18
N ALA A 17 -5.77 -11.73 -1.41
CA ALA A 17 -6.13 -10.42 -0.94
C ALA A 17 -4.91 -9.50 -0.88
N TRP A 18 -5.16 -8.21 -1.04
CA TRP A 18 -4.18 -7.18 -0.74
C TRP A 18 -4.20 -6.86 0.75
N TYR A 19 -3.02 -6.57 1.29
CA TYR A 19 -2.87 -6.14 2.68
C TYR A 19 -2.82 -4.60 2.73
N ASN A 20 -3.70 -4.01 3.53
CA ASN A 20 -3.77 -2.57 3.73
C ASN A 20 -3.00 -2.17 5.00
N ILE A 21 -1.76 -1.71 4.84
CA ILE A 21 -0.91 -1.28 5.95
C ILE A 21 -1.48 -0.08 6.73
N ASN A 22 -2.30 0.76 6.09
CA ASN A 22 -2.86 1.95 6.76
C ASN A 22 -3.72 1.60 7.99
N ALA A 23 -4.27 0.38 8.04
CA ALA A 23 -5.05 -0.10 9.17
C ALA A 23 -4.19 -0.32 10.44
N ASP A 24 -2.90 -0.59 10.26
CA ASP A 24 -1.97 -0.95 11.34
C ASP A 24 -0.99 0.19 11.68
N LEU A 25 -1.11 1.35 11.02
CA LEU A 25 -0.26 2.50 11.33
C LEU A 25 -0.58 3.05 12.73
N PRO A 26 0.44 3.45 13.52
CA PRO A 26 0.23 3.98 14.88
C PRO A 26 -0.50 5.32 14.90
N VAL A 27 -0.45 6.06 13.78
CA VAL A 27 -1.12 7.34 13.57
C VAL A 27 -1.75 7.34 12.18
N PRO A 28 -2.94 7.92 11.99
CA PRO A 28 -3.57 8.03 10.68
C PRO A 28 -2.66 8.74 9.66
N PRO A 29 -2.68 8.34 8.37
CA PRO A 29 -1.97 9.04 7.32
C PRO A 29 -2.51 10.47 7.17
N GLN A 30 -1.64 11.39 6.78
CA GLN A 30 -2.05 12.77 6.50
C GLN A 30 -3.01 12.81 5.30
N PRO A 31 -3.98 13.75 5.30
CA PRO A 31 -4.89 13.91 4.18
C PRO A 31 -4.12 14.32 2.92
N VAL A 32 -4.61 13.89 1.77
CA VAL A 32 -4.11 14.36 0.48
C VAL A 32 -4.48 15.83 0.31
N LEU A 33 -3.54 16.63 -0.16
CA LEU A 33 -3.72 18.06 -0.34
C LEU A 33 -3.96 18.39 -1.82
N HIS A 34 -4.81 19.38 -2.07
CA HIS A 34 -5.01 19.93 -3.40
C HIS A 34 -3.74 20.69 -3.86
N PRO A 35 -3.24 20.47 -5.09
CA PRO A 35 -1.94 21.02 -5.51
C PRO A 35 -1.90 22.56 -5.63
N GLY A 36 -3.05 23.20 -5.89
CA GLY A 36 -3.22 24.67 -5.92
C GLY A 36 -3.40 25.31 -4.55
N THR A 37 -4.46 24.94 -3.81
CA THR A 37 -4.79 25.55 -2.50
C THR A 37 -3.96 25.02 -1.33
N MET A 38 -3.31 23.86 -1.47
CA MET A 38 -2.64 23.14 -0.38
C MET A 38 -3.56 22.77 0.80
N GLU A 39 -4.86 22.78 0.59
CA GLU A 39 -5.85 22.36 1.57
C GLU A 39 -6.24 20.89 1.38
N PRO A 40 -6.71 20.21 2.44
CA PRO A 40 -7.24 18.85 2.32
C PRO A 40 -8.32 18.74 1.24
N VAL A 41 -8.20 17.74 0.37
CA VAL A 41 -9.22 17.46 -0.65
C VAL A 41 -10.53 17.02 0.01
N THR A 42 -11.66 17.52 -0.48
CA THR A 42 -13.01 17.09 -0.08
C THR A 42 -13.61 16.15 -1.12
N PRO A 43 -14.66 15.37 -0.80
CA PRO A 43 -15.33 14.51 -1.77
C PRO A 43 -15.85 15.24 -3.01
N ASP A 44 -16.18 16.53 -2.88
CA ASP A 44 -16.63 17.37 -3.99
C ASP A 44 -15.54 17.64 -5.06
N PHE A 45 -14.29 17.29 -4.75
CA PHE A 45 -13.14 17.42 -5.65
C PHE A 45 -12.86 16.13 -6.46
N LEU A 46 -13.53 15.03 -6.15
CA LEU A 46 -13.42 13.76 -6.90
C LEU A 46 -14.17 13.83 -8.24
#